data_AF-A0A7X0FWA6-F1
#
_entry.id   AF-A0A7X0FWA6-F1
#
_cell.length_a   1.000
_cell.length_b   1.000
_cell.length_c   1.000
_cell.angle_alpha   90.00
_cell.angle_beta   90.00
_cell.angle_gamma   90.00
#
_symmetry.space_group_name_H-M   'P 1'
#
loop_
_entity.id
_entity.type
_entity.pdbx_description
1 polymer ?
#
loop_
_entity_poly.entity_id
_entity_poly.type
_entity_poly.pdbx_seq_one_letter_code
_entity_poly.pdbx_strand_id
1 'polypeptide(L)' 'MDATNALGWLAAELDARGWRTALRAGALTVTNPDAPRLTDAITCDGRAFWWTWGQEAGPADDIVGAADRIVHVLRTVAP' A
#
# COMPACT_ATOMS: atom_id res chain seq x y z
N MET A 1 5.45 14.47 6.93
CA MET A 1 5.80 14.05 5.56
C MET A 1 4.71 14.57 4.63
N ASP A 2 5.00 14.92 3.37
CA ASP A 2 3.94 15.22 2.40
C ASP A 2 3.24 13.92 2.00
N ALA A 3 1.91 13.89 1.96
CA ALA A 3 1.12 12.68 1.67
C ALA A 3 1.46 12.08 0.29
N THR A 4 1.72 12.92 -0.71
CA THR A 4 2.09 12.47 -2.06
C THR A 4 3.46 11.81 -2.06
N ASN A 5 4.41 12.38 -1.33
CA ASN A 5 5.75 11.79 -1.17
C ASN A 5 5.70 10.46 -0.42
N ALA A 6 4.90 10.38 0.66
CA ALA A 6 4.73 9.15 1.43
C ALA A 6 4.18 8.00 0.57
N LEU A 7 3.15 8.27 -0.25
CA LEU A 7 2.59 7.29 -1.17
C LEU A 7 3.59 6.88 -2.26
N GLY A 8 4.40 7.83 -2.75
CA GLY A 8 5.47 7.53 -3.70
C GLY A 8 6.54 6.61 -3.12
N TRP A 9 6.95 6.82 -1.87
CA TRP A 9 7.92 5.94 -1.19
C TRP A 9 7.34 4.56 -0.90
N LEU A 10 6.07 4.49 -0.49
CA LEU A 10 5.38 3.22 -0.31
C LEU A 10 5.25 2.45 -1.63
N ALA A 11 4.96 3.15 -2.74
CA ALA A 11 4.92 2.54 -4.07
C ALA A 11 6.27 1.92 -4.44
N ALA A 12 7.37 2.66 -4.26
CA ALA A 12 8.71 2.18 -4.56
C ALA A 12 9.11 0.97 -3.71
N GLU A 13 8.76 0.95 -2.43
CA GLU A 13 9.01 -0.18 -1.53
C GLU A 13 8.24 -1.44 -1.95
N LEU A 14 6.96 -1.28 -2.31
CA LEU A 14 6.12 -2.39 -2.79
C LEU A 14 6.60 -2.93 -4.14
N ASP A 15 6.97 -2.05 -5.08
CA ASP A 15 7.54 -2.43 -6.38
C ASP A 15 8.87 -3.20 -6.19
N ALA A 16 9.73 -2.77 -5.26
CA ALA A 16 10.97 -3.48 -4.92
C ALA A 16 10.72 -4.89 -4.36
N ARG A 17 9.56 -5.12 -3.74
CA ARG A 17 9.09 -6.44 -3.27
C ARG A 17 8.35 -7.25 -4.33
N GLY A 18 8.26 -6.75 -5.56
CA GLY A 18 7.61 -7.41 -6.69
C GLY A 18 6.09 -7.20 -6.77
N TRP A 19 5.52 -6.30 -5.96
CA TRP A 19 4.10 -5.97 -6.04
C TRP A 19 3.84 -4.99 -7.19
N ARG A 20 2.64 -5.02 -7.75
CA ARG A 20 2.25 -4.05 -8.79
C ARG A 20 1.58 -2.86 -8.14
N THR A 21 2.11 -1.67 -8.38
CA THR A 21 1.53 -0.43 -7.85
C THR A 21 1.13 0.56 -8.94
N ALA A 22 0.12 1.39 -8.65
CA ALA A 22 -0.28 2.51 -9.49
C ALA A 22 -0.76 3.67 -8.63
N LEU A 23 0.00 4.77 -8.62
CA LEU A 23 -0.35 6.00 -7.89
C LEU A 23 -1.15 6.94 -8.80
N ARG A 24 -2.39 7.27 -8.41
CA ARG A 24 -3.26 8.21 -9.13
C ARG A 24 -4.08 9.06 -8.17
N ALA A 25 -4.07 10.39 -8.36
CA ALA A 25 -4.91 11.35 -7.64
C ALA A 25 -4.89 11.19 -6.10
N GLY A 26 -3.73 10.91 -5.51
CA GLY A 26 -3.58 10.75 -4.05
C GLY A 26 -3.98 9.38 -3.49
N ALA A 27 -4.21 8.39 -4.35
CA ALA A 27 -4.42 7.00 -3.96
C ALA A 27 -3.43 6.07 -4.66
N LEU A 28 -2.84 5.15 -3.91
CA LEU A 28 -1.96 4.10 -4.38
C LEU A 28 -2.75 2.80 -4.50
N THR A 29 -3.02 2.37 -5.71
CA THR A 29 -3.56 1.02 -5.96
C THR A 29 -2.43 0.01 -5.87
N VAL A 30 -2.65 -1.07 -5.12
CA VAL A 30 -1.71 -2.19 -4.94
C VAL A 30 -2.40 -3.47 -5.38
N THR A 31 -1.75 -4.23 -6.26
CA THR A 31 -2.27 -5.49 -6.81
C THR A 31 -1.28 -6.62 -6.56
N ASN A 32 -1.77 -7.74 -6.04
CA ASN A 32 -0.98 -8.96 -5.91
C ASN A 32 -0.67 -9.52 -7.32
N PRO A 33 0.62 -9.66 -7.69
CA PRO A 33 1.00 -10.17 -9.02
C PRO A 33 0.56 -11.63 -9.25
N ASP A 34 0.52 -12.45 -8.19
CA ASP A 34 0.17 -13.87 -8.24
C ASP A 34 -1.35 -14.10 -8.15
N ALA A 35 -2.09 -13.10 -7.68
CA ALA A 35 -3.54 -13.12 -7.61
C ALA A 35 -4.12 -11.75 -8.00
N PRO A 36 -4.25 -11.41 -9.30
CA PRO A 36 -4.67 -10.09 -9.76
C PRO A 36 -6.05 -9.63 -9.28
N ARG A 37 -6.87 -10.55 -8.74
CA ARG A 37 -8.15 -10.23 -8.08
C ARG A 37 -7.97 -9.61 -6.70
N LEU A 38 -6.84 -9.83 -6.04
CA LEU A 38 -6.46 -9.21 -4.77
C LEU A 38 -5.80 -7.88 -5.06
N THR A 39 -6.64 -6.86 -5.18
CA THR A 39 -6.23 -5.48 -5.39
C THR A 39 -6.98 -4.59 -4.43
N ASP A 40 -6.31 -3.56 -3.91
CA ASP A 40 -6.93 -2.56 -3.05
C ASP A 40 -6.18 -1.24 -3.18
N ALA A 41 -6.71 -0.18 -2.57
CA ALA A 41 -6.17 1.17 -2.65
C ALA A 41 -5.85 1.74 -1.27
N ILE A 42 -4.71 2.43 -1.21
CA ILE A 42 -4.15 3.08 -0.03
C ILE A 42 -4.14 4.59 -0.24
N THR A 43 -4.63 5.35 0.74
CA THR A 43 -4.50 6.81 0.80
C THR A 43 -3.57 7.20 1.93
N CYS A 44 -3.14 8.46 1.97
CA CYS A 44 -2.33 9.00 3.05
C CYS A 44 -2.86 10.37 3.46
N ASP A 45 -3.02 10.59 4.77
CA ASP A 45 -3.43 11.87 5.34
C ASP A 45 -2.22 12.73 5.80
N GLY A 46 -1.01 12.28 5.50
CA GLY A 46 0.26 12.89 5.93
C GLY A 46 0.78 12.38 7.28
N ARG A 47 0.01 11.56 8.00
CA ARG A 47 0.40 10.93 9.27
C ARG A 47 0.37 9.41 9.20
N ALA A 48 -0.63 8.85 8.53
CA ALA A 48 -0.79 7.42 8.36
C ALA A 48 -1.27 7.06 6.95
N PHE A 49 -0.96 5.83 6.57
CA PHE A 49 -1.56 5.17 5.44
C PHE A 49 -2.88 4.56 5.85
N TRP A 50 -3.86 4.68 4.98
CA TRP A 50 -5.22 4.21 5.21
C TRP A 50 -5.68 3.37 4.03
N TRP A 51 -6.35 2.27 4.32
CA TRP A 51 -7.13 1.60 3.29
C TRP A 51 -8.33 2.46 2.90
N THR A 52 -8.76 2.41 1.65
CA THR A 52 -9.96 3.17 1.22
C THR A 52 -11.24 2.73 1.92
N TRP A 53 -11.26 1.54 2.52
CA TRP A 53 -12.35 1.04 3.36
C TRP A 53 -12.25 1.45 4.85
N GLY A 54 -11.28 2.29 5.21
CA GLY A 54 -11.26 3.03 6.48
C GLY A 54 -10.38 2.45 7.59
N GLN A 55 -9.72 1.31 7.36
CA GLN A 55 -8.75 0.76 8.32
C GLN A 55 -7.39 1.45 8.17
N GLU A 56 -6.66 1.65 9.26
CA GLU A 56 -5.27 2.13 9.21
C GLU A 56 -4.34 1.01 8.71
N ALA A 57 -3.49 1.32 7.73
CA ALA A 57 -2.46 0.42 7.21
C ALA A 57 -1.12 0.57 7.95
N GLY A 58 -0.85 1.74 8.55
CA GLY A 58 0.33 1.99 9.38
C GLY A 58 0.76 3.45 9.32
N PRO A 59 1.70 3.87 10.17
CA PRO A 59 2.14 5.26 10.21
C PRO A 59 2.98 5.61 8.96
N ALA A 60 2.87 6.85 8.48
CA ALA A 60 3.45 7.29 7.22
C ALA A 60 4.98 7.44 7.26
N ASP A 61 5.58 7.44 8.45
CA ASP A 61 7.02 7.42 8.68
C ASP A 61 7.62 6.01 8.76
N ASP A 62 6.79 4.96 8.85
CA ASP A 62 7.21 3.55 8.78
C ASP A 62 6.76 2.90 7.47
N ILE A 63 7.46 3.25 6.39
CA ILE A 63 7.17 2.73 5.04
C ILE A 63 7.28 1.19 5.00
N VAL A 64 8.30 0.63 5.65
CA VAL A 64 8.60 -0.81 5.63
C VAL A 64 7.52 -1.58 6.38
N GLY A 65 7.14 -1.14 7.58
CA GLY A 65 6.08 -1.78 8.36
C GLY A 65 4.69 -1.64 7.72
N ALA A 66 4.39 -0.49 7.11
CA ALA A 66 3.16 -0.32 6.33
C ALA A 66 3.11 -1.28 5.14
N ALA A 67 4.21 -1.41 4.38
CA ALA A 67 4.32 -2.35 3.28
C ALA A 67 4.16 -3.81 3.75
N ASP A 68 4.76 -4.21 4.88
CA ASP A 68 4.60 -5.55 5.45
C ASP A 68 3.12 -5.88 5.72
N ARG A 69 2.39 -4.93 6.29
CA ARG A 69 0.96 -5.10 6.58
C ARG A 69 0.12 -5.18 5.30
N ILE A 70 0.40 -4.35 4.30
CA ILE A 70 -0.30 -4.37 3.01
C ILE A 70 -0.10 -5.72 2.32
N VAL A 71 1.15 -6.18 2.25
CA VAL A 71 1.51 -7.50 1.69
C VAL A 71 0.80 -8.62 2.47
N HIS A 72 0.76 -8.53 3.80
CA HIS A 72 0.08 -9.52 4.63
C HIS A 72 -1.43 -9.60 4.37
N VAL A 73 -2.09 -8.47 4.13
CA VAL A 73 -3.53 -8.40 3.85
C VAL A 73 -3.85 -8.90 2.45
N LEU A 74 -3.04 -8.53 1.45
CA LEU A 74 -3.28 -8.85 0.04
C LEU A 74 -2.66 -10.18 -0.42
N ARG A 75 -1.93 -10.90 0.44
CA ARG A 75 -1.41 -12.22 0.09
C ARG A 75 -2.54 -13.21 -0.13
N THR A 76 -2.29 -14.19 -0.98
CA THR A 76 -3.15 -15.37 -1.06
C THR A 76 -3.01 -16.15 0.24
N VAL A 77 -4.13 -16.44 0.90
CA VAL A 77 -4.21 -17.52 1.89
C VAL A 77 -4.52 -18.79 1.11
N ALA A 78 -3.54 -19.68 1.00
CA ALA A 78 -3.85 -21.04 0.58
C ALA A 78 -4.84 -21.65 1.61
N PRO A 79 -5.89 -22.35 1.15
CA PRO A 79 -6.78 -23.10 2.05
C PRO A 79 -6.04 -24.25 2.75
#